data_AF-A0A0K8RG90-F1
#
_entry.id   AF-A0A0K8RG90-F1
#
_cell.length_a   1.000
_cell.length_b   1.000
_cell.length_c   1.000
_cell.angle_alpha   90.00
_cell.angle_beta   90.00
_cell.angle_gamma   90.00
#
_symmetry.space_group_name_H-M   'P 1'
#
loop_
_entity.id
_entity.type
_entity.pdbx_description
1 polymer ?
#
loop_
_entity_poly.entity_id
_entity_poly.type
_entity_poly.pdbx_seq_one_letter_code
_entity_poly.pdbx_strand_id
1 'polypeptide(L)'
;MKQDMSATELKDLGNKFFSARKYEDAISCYSKAIIKSPSTSTYFTNRALCYLKLHQWELACQDCRRSLDLDASSVKAHFFLG
;
A
#
# COMPACT_ATOMS: atom_id res chain seq x y z
N MET A 1 5.69 -10.90 -24.15
CA MET A 1 6.47 -9.92 -23.38
C MET A 1 5.82 -9.78 -22.02
N LYS A 2 6.44 -10.26 -20.94
CA LYS A 2 5.96 -9.97 -19.57
C LYS A 2 6.19 -8.47 -19.38
N GLN A 3 5.12 -7.66 -19.38
CA GLN A 3 5.26 -6.24 -19.06
C GLN A 3 5.69 -6.16 -17.59
N ASP A 4 6.99 -5.99 -17.38
CA ASP A 4 7.54 -5.69 -16.07
C ASP A 4 7.19 -4.24 -15.73
N MET A 5 5.98 -4.04 -15.20
CA MET A 5 5.59 -2.74 -14.66
C MET A 5 6.56 -2.34 -13.55
N SER A 6 6.97 -1.07 -13.58
CA SER A 6 7.75 -0.44 -12.52
C SER A 6 6.94 -0.39 -11.21
N ALA A 7 7.64 -0.20 -10.08
CA ALA A 7 6.96 -0.03 -8.79
C ALA A 7 5.97 1.15 -8.82
N THR A 8 6.32 2.23 -9.52
CA THR A 8 5.48 3.41 -9.69
C THR A 8 4.22 3.10 -10.51
N GLU A 9 4.35 2.39 -11.62
CA GLU A 9 3.19 1.99 -12.45
C GLU A 9 2.27 1.03 -11.70
N LEU A 10 2.83 0.10 -10.91
CA LEU A 10 2.06 -0.80 -10.04
C LEU A 10 1.31 -0.02 -8.96
N LYS A 11 1.93 0.99 -8.35
CA LYS A 11 1.24 1.91 -7.42
C LYS A 11 0.10 2.64 -8.13
N ASP A 12 0.33 3.19 -9.32
CA ASP A 12 -0.70 3.93 -10.04
C ASP A 12 -1.85 3.03 -10.48
N LEU A 13 -1.56 1.79 -10.87
CA LEU A 13 -2.58 0.78 -11.13
C LEU A 13 -3.35 0.40 -9.86
N GLY A 14 -2.66 0.23 -8.72
CA GLY A 14 -3.28 0.03 -7.42
C GLY A 14 -4.22 1.17 -7.04
N ASN A 15 -3.83 2.42 -7.30
CA ASN A 15 -4.68 3.60 -7.06
C ASN A 15 -5.95 3.58 -7.91
N LYS A 16 -5.86 3.13 -9.17
CA LYS A 16 -7.02 2.96 -10.05
C LYS A 16 -7.98 1.89 -9.51
N PHE A 17 -7.46 0.74 -9.09
CA PHE A 17 -8.28 -0.31 -8.47
C PHE A 17 -8.92 0.14 -7.16
N PHE A 18 -8.17 0.88 -6.33
CA PHE A 18 -8.71 1.45 -5.10
C PHE A 18 -9.88 2.40 -5.37
N SER A 19 -9.73 3.28 -6.36
CA SER A 19 -10.79 4.21 -6.79
C SER A 19 -12.02 3.47 -7.33
N ALA A 20 -11.80 2.32 -7.97
CA ALA A 20 -12.84 1.40 -8.42
C ALA A 20 -13.41 0.51 -7.28
N ARG A 21 -13.01 0.73 -6.02
CA ARG A 21 -13.39 -0.07 -4.83
C ARG A 21 -12.99 -1.55 -4.92
N LYS A 22 -12.05 -1.90 -5.80
CA LYS A 22 -11.46 -3.24 -5.95
C LYS A 22 -10.24 -3.35 -5.05
N TYR A 23 -10.47 -3.46 -3.74
CA TYR A 23 -9.40 -3.36 -2.75
C TYR A 23 -8.42 -4.53 -2.80
N GLU A 24 -8.89 -5.75 -3.09
CA GLU A 24 -8.04 -6.95 -3.19
C GLU A 24 -7.07 -6.86 -4.38
N ASP A 25 -7.55 -6.41 -5.54
CA ASP A 25 -6.72 -6.14 -6.72
C ASP A 25 -5.69 -5.03 -6.44
N ALA A 26 -6.12 -3.97 -5.73
CA ALA A 26 -5.23 -2.90 -5.31
C ALA A 26 -4.12 -3.42 -4.38
N ILE A 27 -4.46 -4.26 -3.39
CA ILE A 27 -3.50 -4.93 -2.50
C ILE A 27 -2.48 -5.74 -3.28
N SER A 28 -2.92 -6.50 -4.28
CA SER A 28 -2.02 -7.27 -5.15
C SER A 28 -1.03 -6.37 -5.89
N CYS A 29 -1.50 -5.23 -6.42
CA CYS A 29 -0.66 -4.25 -7.10
C CYS A 29 0.38 -3.61 -6.16
N TYR A 30 -0.05 -3.13 -4.99
CA TYR A 30 0.87 -2.55 -4.01
C TYR A 30 1.87 -3.59 -3.47
N SER A 31 1.46 -4.84 -3.30
CA SER A 31 2.36 -5.91 -2.85
C SER A 31 3.46 -6.18 -3.88
N LYS A 32 3.11 -6.17 -5.19
CA LYS A 32 4.12 -6.24 -6.26
C LYS A 32 5.03 -5.00 -6.28
N ALA A 33 4.48 -3.80 -6.03
CA ALA A 33 5.27 -2.57 -5.93
C ALA A 33 6.28 -2.63 -4.76
N ILE A 34 5.85 -3.15 -3.62
CA ILE A 34 6.70 -3.37 -2.43
C ILE A 34 7.83 -4.35 -2.73
N ILE A 35 7.55 -5.47 -3.42
CA ILE A 35 8.59 -6.43 -3.81
C ILE A 35 9.66 -5.77 -4.69
N LYS A 36 9.24 -4.89 -5.62
CA LYS A 36 10.18 -4.16 -6.49
C LYS A 36 10.91 -3.02 -5.77
N SER A 37 10.29 -2.39 -4.78
CA SER A 37 10.85 -1.23 -4.08
C SER A 37 10.40 -1.22 -2.62
N PRO A 38 11.04 -2.03 -1.77
CA PRO A 38 10.61 -2.26 -0.39
C PRO A 38 10.92 -1.08 0.55
N SER A 39 11.68 -0.09 0.08
CA SER A 39 12.06 1.12 0.84
C SER A 39 11.04 2.25 0.71
N THR A 40 9.98 2.09 -0.09
CA THR A 40 9.01 3.17 -0.33
C THR A 40 7.84 3.07 0.64
N SER A 41 7.84 3.94 1.65
CA SER A 41 6.80 4.02 2.69
C SER A 41 5.37 4.14 2.13
N THR A 42 5.19 4.89 1.02
CA THR A 42 3.88 5.14 0.41
C THR A 42 3.14 3.85 0.02
N TYR A 43 3.84 2.82 -0.46
CA TYR A 43 3.17 1.59 -0.89
C TYR A 43 2.54 0.83 0.28
N PHE A 44 3.20 0.86 1.44
CA PHE A 44 2.66 0.30 2.67
C PHE A 44 1.43 1.08 3.14
N THR A 45 1.47 2.42 3.17
CA THR A 45 0.29 3.22 3.55
C THR A 45 -0.91 3.01 2.62
N ASN A 46 -0.67 2.88 1.31
CA ASN A 46 -1.75 2.66 0.34
C ASN A 46 -2.35 1.25 0.49
N ARG A 47 -1.52 0.25 0.78
CA ARG A 47 -2.00 -1.12 1.06
C ARG A 47 -2.72 -1.19 2.41
N ALA A 48 -2.22 -0.52 3.44
CA ALA A 48 -2.90 -0.37 4.73
C ALA A 48 -4.31 0.21 4.56
N LEU A 49 -4.46 1.26 3.75
CA LEU A 49 -5.77 1.85 3.48
C LEU A 49 -6.74 0.84 2.83
N CYS A 50 -6.26 -0.04 1.97
CA CYS A 50 -7.08 -1.11 1.41
C CYS A 50 -7.52 -2.11 2.47
N TYR A 51 -6.61 -2.50 3.36
CA TYR A 51 -6.93 -3.39 4.49
C TYR A 51 -7.95 -2.74 5.44
N LEU A 52 -7.86 -1.44 5.73
CA LEU A 52 -8.87 -0.71 6.50
C LEU A 52 -10.25 -0.79 5.83
N LYS A 53 -10.33 -0.64 4.50
CA LYS A 53 -11.59 -0.74 3.75
C LYS A 53 -12.18 -2.16 3.74
N LEU A 54 -11.34 -3.18 3.92
CA LEU A 54 -11.74 -4.57 4.06
C LEU A 54 -11.92 -5.00 5.53
N HIS A 55 -11.83 -4.07 6.48
CA HIS A 55 -11.90 -4.35 7.93
C HIS A 55 -10.81 -5.31 8.44
N GLN A 56 -9.67 -5.39 7.74
CA GLN A 56 -8.50 -6.18 8.11
C GLN A 56 -7.53 -5.33 8.94
N TRP A 57 -7.98 -4.93 10.13
CA TRP A 57 -7.29 -3.94 10.98
C TRP A 57 -5.87 -4.35 11.35
N GLU A 58 -5.65 -5.62 11.68
CA GLU A 58 -4.33 -6.12 12.07
C GLU A 58 -3.28 -5.94 10.96
N LEU A 59 -3.66 -6.28 9.72
CA LEU A 59 -2.78 -6.11 8.56
C LEU A 59 -2.54 -4.63 8.24
N ALA A 60 -3.58 -3.79 8.38
CA ALA A 60 -3.43 -2.35 8.22
C ALA A 60 -2.43 -1.77 9.23
N CYS A 61 -2.52 -2.16 10.51
CA CYS A 61 -1.60 -1.73 11.55
C CYS A 61 -0.15 -2.19 11.27
N GLN A 62 0.04 -3.42 10.79
CA GLN A 62 1.36 -3.92 10.41
C GLN A 62 1.98 -3.09 9.27
N ASP A 63 1.21 -2.78 8.23
CA ASP A 63 1.68 -1.94 7.14
C ASP A 63 1.97 -0.49 7.58
N CYS A 64 1.15 0.07 8.48
CA CYS A 64 1.40 1.41 9.02
C CYS A 64 2.68 1.45 9.85
N ARG A 65 2.92 0.45 10.70
CA ARG A 65 4.18 0.32 11.43
C ARG A 65 5.36 0.24 10.47
N ARG A 66 5.26 -0.59 9.43
CA ARG A 66 6.31 -0.71 8.42
C ARG A 66 6.55 0.58 7.65
N SER A 67 5.49 1.34 7.37
CA SER A 67 5.58 2.67 6.78
C SER A 67 6.34 3.65 7.69
N LEU A 68 6.08 3.62 9.01
CA LEU A 68 6.76 4.46 9.99
C LEU A 68 8.23 4.08 10.20
N ASP A 69 8.57 2.79 10.11
CA ASP A 69 9.97 2.34 10.13
C ASP A 69 10.79 2.93 8.97
N LEU A 70 10.14 3.13 7.80
CA LEU A 70 10.76 3.68 6.60
C LEU A 70 10.73 5.22 6.56
N ASP A 71 9.62 5.79 7.02
CA ASP A 71 9.38 7.23 7.10
C ASP A 71 8.57 7.53 8.35
N ALA A 72 9.28 7.86 9.43
CA ALA A 72 8.69 8.20 10.71
C ALA A 72 7.80 9.46 10.66
N SER A 73 7.93 10.27 9.60
CA SER A 73 7.14 11.49 9.38
C SER A 73 5.86 11.24 8.56
N SER A 74 5.57 9.98 8.21
CA SER A 74 4.39 9.61 7.43
C SER A 74 3.09 9.96 8.18
N VAL A 75 2.53 11.13 7.86
CA VAL A 75 1.26 11.63 8.42
C VAL A 75 0.12 10.63 8.23
N LYS A 76 0.09 9.93 7.10
CA LYS A 76 -0.93 8.91 6.80
C LYS A 76 -0.83 7.71 7.74
N ALA A 77 0.38 7.21 8.00
CA ALA A 77 0.56 6.04 8.85
C ALA A 77 0.19 6.36 10.31
N HIS A 78 0.54 7.55 10.81
CA HIS A 78 0.06 8.03 12.12
C HIS A 78 -1.47 8.12 12.14
N PHE A 79 -2.07 8.75 11.14
CA PHE A 79 -3.53 8.89 11.04
C PHE A 79 -4.28 7.54 11.01
N PHE A 80 -3.69 6.50 10.39
CA PHE A 80 -4.30 5.17 10.32
C PHE A 80 -4.15 4.36 11.61
N LEU A 81 -3.17 4.67 12.47
CA LEU A 81 -2.94 3.98 13.74
C LEU A 81 -3.73 4.59 14.91
N GLY A 82 -4.14 5.86 14.81
CA GLY A 82 -4.95 6.55 15.83
C GLY A 82 -4.28 7.82 16.34
#